data_AF-A0A8H4KNU4-F1
#
_entry.id   AF-A0A8H4KNU4-F1
#
_cell.length_a   1.000
_cell.length_b   1.000
_cell.length_c   1.000
_cell.angle_alpha   90.00
_cell.angle_beta   90.00
_cell.angle_gamma   90.00
#
_symmetry.space_group_name_H-M   'P 1'
#
loop_
_entity.id
_entity.type
_entity.pdbx_description
1 polymer ?
#
loop_
_entity_poly.entity_id
_entity_poly.type
_entity_poly.pdbx_seq_one_letter_code
_entity_poly.pdbx_strand_id
1 'polypeptide(L)'
;MLNWIKPFLEIPDTFILNHCSLDGFLFLRYLKVLRNLFFVGCLIACPILIPVHITGGRGLKGLDLLTIGNVNDSRKFCAHVVVATLWFSKAPRGTIFEQDPLMTPGFVLLMIVRECLYYINLRIAYASSPLHSQQLSSRTMLLTHVPNRYRNESCLRRLFGTSVKRVWIPKTSKILTALIKERKQVASKLEKAEIELIVKSNKAHNKGPNFHSIPPPMAFSTPSATNNSTVGNYPGNLDLPVPDIRESARVPSIPEGARPHHRVWSRLGCKIDTISWARSRIKHLNTQISKSRYQLCQAPESIIPAAFVEFDTQQSAHAAHQKLAHHKPRQLARHLGIRPSDMSWQSLTMGWRERVARRLFIYGLIVAAIILWSFPTAAIGVASNVEFLSEKVPFLGWIRQMPKRLLRLLEGFVPALVLTLWIAVVPALLRCMTPSISTIFFMSSDTNCSSSLRRSGWCFVTEHG
;
A
#
# COMPACT_ATOMS: atom_id res chain seq x y z
N MET A 1 -23.55 6.37 -15.01
CA MET A 1 -22.42 5.66 -14.38
C MET A 1 -21.03 6.08 -14.87
N LEU A 2 -20.87 6.64 -16.08
CA LEU A 2 -19.56 7.01 -16.65
C LEU A 2 -19.17 8.50 -16.49
N ASN A 3 -20.00 9.31 -15.83
CA ASN A 3 -19.79 10.76 -15.69
C ASN A 3 -18.52 11.13 -14.90
N TRP A 4 -17.88 10.18 -14.22
CA TRP A 4 -16.61 10.39 -13.51
C TRP A 4 -15.38 10.33 -14.43
N ILE A 5 -15.49 9.76 -15.65
CA ILE A 5 -14.34 9.54 -16.54
C ILE A 5 -13.80 10.85 -17.09
N LYS A 6 -14.68 11.72 -17.60
CA LYS A 6 -14.31 13.02 -18.16
C LYS A 6 -13.60 13.91 -17.12
N PRO A 7 -14.16 14.14 -15.91
CA PRO A 7 -13.46 14.91 -14.90
C PRO A 7 -12.16 14.25 -14.47
N PHE A 8 -12.07 12.91 -14.43
CA PHE A 8 -10.81 12.22 -14.10
C PHE A 8 -9.69 12.49 -15.12
N LEU A 9 -10.01 12.54 -16.42
CA LEU A 9 -9.04 12.82 -17.49
C LEU A 9 -8.61 14.30 -17.55
N GLU A 10 -9.47 15.21 -17.07
CA GLU A 10 -9.22 16.66 -17.07
C GLU A 10 -8.38 17.12 -15.86
N ILE A 11 -8.20 16.29 -14.83
CA ILE A 11 -7.39 16.66 -13.65
C ILE A 11 -5.93 16.94 -14.08
N PRO A 12 -5.39 18.12 -13.75
CA PRO A 12 -4.02 18.46 -14.08
C PRO A 12 -3.03 17.67 -13.21
N ASP A 13 -1.89 17.32 -13.80
CA ASP A 13 -0.82 16.56 -13.13
C ASP A 13 -0.30 17.26 -11.85
N THR A 14 -0.34 18.59 -11.81
CA THR A 14 0.05 19.40 -10.64
C THR A 14 -0.90 19.20 -9.46
N PHE A 15 -2.20 19.04 -9.71
CA PHE A 15 -3.18 18.76 -8.66
C PHE A 15 -2.91 17.40 -8.01
N ILE A 16 -2.59 16.39 -8.83
CA ILE A 16 -2.24 15.04 -8.36
C ILE A 16 -0.97 15.10 -7.50
N LEU A 17 0.06 15.81 -7.96
CA LEU A 17 1.32 15.93 -7.22
C LEU A 17 1.16 16.55 -5.83
N ASN A 18 0.23 17.51 -5.67
CA ASN A 18 0.01 18.21 -4.40
C ASN A 18 -0.89 17.44 -3.42
N HIS A 19 -1.78 16.57 -3.91
CA HIS A 19 -2.76 15.87 -3.07
C HIS A 19 -2.42 14.38 -2.86
N CYS A 20 -1.62 13.78 -3.74
CA CYS A 20 -1.17 12.39 -3.63
C CYS A 20 0.29 12.31 -3.19
N SER A 21 0.73 11.10 -2.83
CA SER A 21 2.15 10.85 -2.62
C SER A 21 2.93 10.97 -3.94
N LEU A 22 4.20 11.36 -3.86
CA LEU A 22 5.13 11.37 -5.00
C LEU A 22 5.12 10.02 -5.74
N ASP A 23 5.09 8.92 -4.99
CA ASP A 23 5.08 7.56 -5.54
C ASP A 23 3.78 7.25 -6.31
N GLY A 24 2.63 7.67 -5.78
CA GLY A 24 1.35 7.53 -6.48
C GLY A 24 1.30 8.34 -7.78
N PHE A 25 1.86 9.55 -7.77
CA PHE A 25 2.02 10.36 -8.97
C PHE A 25 2.90 9.68 -10.03
N LEU A 26 4.05 9.15 -9.61
CA LEU A 26 4.98 8.44 -10.51
C LEU A 26 4.38 7.15 -11.07
N PHE A 27 3.57 6.43 -10.28
CA PHE A 27 2.86 5.26 -10.75
C PHE A 27 1.83 5.60 -11.84
N LEU A 28 1.03 6.65 -11.64
CA LEU A 28 0.09 7.13 -12.68
C LEU A 28 0.82 7.57 -13.95
N ARG A 29 1.97 8.23 -13.79
CA ARG A 29 2.80 8.65 -14.91
C ARG A 29 3.41 7.46 -15.65
N TYR A 30 3.87 6.44 -14.95
CA TYR A 30 4.30 5.17 -15.52
C TYR A 30 3.20 4.54 -16.39
N LEU A 31 1.95 4.51 -15.91
CA LEU A 31 0.82 4.02 -16.70
C LEU A 31 0.54 4.86 -17.95
N LYS A 32 0.65 6.20 -17.87
CA LYS A 32 0.51 7.09 -19.04
C LYS A 32 1.60 6.82 -20.09
N VAL A 33 2.84 6.64 -19.65
CA VAL A 33 3.97 6.30 -20.54
C VAL A 33 3.76 4.93 -21.16
N LEU A 34 3.33 3.94 -20.38
CA LEU A 34 3.03 2.58 -20.86
C LEU A 34 1.91 2.58 -21.91
N ARG A 35 0.83 3.33 -21.68
CA ARG A 35 -0.25 3.54 -22.66
C ARG A 35 0.29 4.12 -23.97
N ASN A 36 1.09 5.19 -23.88
CA ASN A 36 1.66 5.84 -25.06
C ASN A 36 2.63 4.90 -25.81
N LEU A 37 3.42 4.11 -25.07
CA LEU A 37 4.32 3.09 -25.62
C LEU A 37 3.53 2.04 -26.40
N PHE A 38 2.51 1.43 -25.81
CA PHE A 38 1.70 0.44 -26.54
C PHE A 38 0.93 1.04 -27.72
N PHE A 39 0.42 2.27 -27.59
CA PHE A 39 -0.30 2.94 -28.66
C PHE A 39 0.58 3.17 -29.89
N VAL A 40 1.77 3.76 -29.72
CA VAL A 40 2.71 3.95 -30.83
C VAL A 40 3.23 2.61 -31.35
N GLY A 41 3.41 1.63 -30.47
CA GLY A 41 3.79 0.27 -30.86
C GLY A 41 2.76 -0.38 -31.77
N CYS A 42 1.47 -0.23 -31.48
CA CYS A 42 0.40 -0.71 -32.35
C CYS A 42 0.38 0.04 -33.69
N LEU A 43 0.58 1.36 -33.69
CA LEU A 43 0.61 2.16 -34.93
C LEU A 43 1.77 1.79 -35.86
N ILE A 44 2.89 1.30 -35.33
CA ILE A 44 4.03 0.84 -36.15
C ILE A 44 3.87 -0.64 -36.52
N ALA A 45 3.54 -1.50 -35.55
CA ALA A 45 3.53 -2.95 -35.74
C ALA A 45 2.32 -3.42 -36.56
N CYS A 46 1.11 -2.94 -36.29
CA CYS A 46 -0.10 -3.41 -36.96
C CYS A 46 -0.07 -3.22 -38.49
N PRO A 47 0.21 -2.02 -39.04
CA PRO A 47 0.17 -1.83 -40.49
C PRO A 47 1.29 -2.57 -41.23
N ILE A 48 2.41 -2.89 -40.58
CA ILE A 48 3.54 -3.56 -41.22
C ILE A 48 3.45 -5.09 -41.05
N LEU A 49 3.25 -5.58 -39.82
CA LEU A 49 3.28 -7.02 -39.54
C LEU A 49 2.00 -7.73 -39.97
N ILE A 50 0.82 -7.13 -39.82
CA ILE A 50 -0.45 -7.81 -40.17
C ILE A 50 -0.48 -8.20 -41.65
N PRO A 51 -0.20 -7.30 -42.61
CA PRO A 51 -0.17 -7.68 -44.03
C PRO A 51 0.91 -8.71 -44.37
N VAL A 52 2.08 -8.61 -43.73
CA VAL A 52 3.20 -9.55 -43.95
C VAL A 52 2.84 -10.96 -43.45
N HIS A 53 2.15 -11.07 -42.31
CA HIS A 53 1.69 -12.35 -41.79
C HIS A 53 0.56 -12.94 -42.64
N ILE A 54 -0.41 -12.14 -43.08
CA ILE A 54 -1.52 -12.63 -43.94
C ILE A 54 -0.98 -13.15 -45.28
N THR A 55 0.01 -12.48 -45.87
CA THR A 55 0.65 -12.89 -47.13
C THR A 55 1.74 -13.97 -46.96
N GLY A 56 1.85 -14.58 -45.78
CA GLY A 56 2.94 -15.49 -45.41
C GLY A 56 3.03 -16.80 -46.22
N GLY A 57 1.93 -17.25 -46.83
CA GLY A 57 1.91 -18.31 -47.84
C GLY A 57 1.85 -19.76 -47.31
N ARG A 58 1.81 -20.00 -45.99
CA ARG A 58 1.68 -21.37 -45.41
C ARG A 58 0.24 -21.84 -45.20
N GLY A 59 -0.75 -21.00 -45.47
CA GLY A 59 -2.17 -21.39 -45.43
C GLY A 59 -2.72 -21.71 -44.03
N LEU A 60 -2.05 -21.27 -42.97
CA LEU A 60 -2.54 -21.39 -41.60
C LEU A 60 -3.84 -20.59 -41.43
N LYS A 61 -4.81 -21.12 -40.67
CA LYS A 61 -6.14 -20.52 -40.48
C LYS A 61 -6.32 -20.00 -39.07
N GLY A 62 -7.20 -19.01 -38.89
CA GLY A 62 -7.53 -18.46 -37.57
C GLY A 62 -6.43 -17.55 -37.01
N LEU A 63 -6.12 -17.67 -35.71
CA LEU A 63 -5.08 -16.88 -35.06
C LEU A 63 -3.66 -17.25 -35.54
N ASP A 64 -3.47 -18.49 -36.00
CA ASP A 64 -2.16 -18.96 -36.50
C ASP A 64 -1.74 -18.25 -37.79
N LEU A 65 -2.68 -17.65 -38.51
CA LEU A 65 -2.42 -16.78 -39.67
C LEU A 65 -1.56 -15.57 -39.31
N LEU A 66 -1.74 -15.01 -38.10
CA LEU A 66 -1.06 -13.81 -37.63
C LEU A 66 0.30 -14.12 -36.98
N THR A 67 0.70 -15.38 -36.93
CA THR A 67 1.95 -15.79 -36.30
C THR A 67 3.12 -15.72 -37.28
N ILE A 68 4.33 -15.61 -36.72
CA ILE A 68 5.58 -15.73 -37.49
C ILE A 68 5.72 -17.09 -38.18
N GLY A 69 5.01 -18.11 -37.67
CA GLY A 69 4.93 -19.44 -38.26
C GLY A 69 4.27 -19.47 -39.64
N ASN A 70 3.44 -18.49 -40.01
CA ASN A 70 2.79 -18.46 -41.33
C ASN A 70 3.71 -17.94 -42.45
N VAL A 71 4.84 -17.30 -42.13
CA VAL A 71 5.73 -16.66 -43.11
C VAL A 71 6.73 -17.68 -43.65
N ASN A 72 6.68 -17.96 -44.95
CA ASN A 72 7.62 -18.87 -45.61
C ASN A 72 8.83 -18.16 -46.23
N ASP A 73 8.64 -16.94 -46.73
CA ASP A 73 9.69 -16.22 -47.47
C ASP A 73 10.75 -15.59 -46.56
N SER A 74 12.02 -15.92 -46.80
CA SER A 74 13.18 -15.32 -46.10
C SER A 74 13.19 -13.78 -46.15
N ARG A 75 12.74 -13.20 -47.28
CA ARG A 75 12.68 -11.73 -47.46
C ARG A 75 11.64 -11.05 -46.56
N LYS A 76 10.54 -11.74 -46.24
CA LYS A 76 9.46 -11.19 -45.40
C LYS A 76 9.88 -11.05 -43.93
N PHE A 77 10.82 -11.89 -43.45
CA PHE A 77 11.41 -11.73 -42.11
C PHE A 77 12.23 -10.44 -41.95
N CYS A 78 12.68 -9.83 -43.05
CA CYS A 78 13.31 -8.51 -43.00
C CYS A 78 12.35 -7.45 -42.44
N ALA A 79 11.04 -7.57 -42.67
CA ALA A 79 10.05 -6.66 -42.10
C ALA A 79 10.03 -6.71 -40.56
N HIS A 80 10.19 -7.89 -39.95
CA HIS A 80 10.33 -8.03 -38.50
C HIS A 80 11.57 -7.32 -37.98
N VAL A 81 12.70 -7.48 -38.67
CA VAL A 81 13.96 -6.80 -38.32
C VAL A 81 13.81 -5.29 -38.45
N VAL A 82 13.19 -4.79 -39.52
CA VAL A 82 12.95 -3.36 -39.72
C VAL A 82 12.06 -2.78 -38.63
N VAL A 83 10.96 -3.44 -38.27
CA VAL A 83 10.08 -2.98 -37.18
C VAL A 83 10.79 -3.05 -35.83
N ALA A 84 11.49 -4.14 -35.54
CA ALA A 84 12.27 -4.27 -34.30
C ALA A 84 13.36 -3.22 -34.21
N THR A 85 14.01 -2.90 -35.33
CA THR A 85 14.96 -1.81 -35.44
C THR A 85 14.23 -0.52 -35.14
N LEU A 86 13.30 -0.04 -35.98
CA LEU A 86 12.54 1.20 -35.76
C LEU A 86 12.00 1.38 -34.31
N TRP A 87 11.57 0.31 -33.67
CA TRP A 87 11.10 0.29 -32.30
C TRP A 87 12.21 0.40 -31.24
N PHE A 88 13.28 -0.41 -31.33
CA PHE A 88 14.32 -0.54 -30.30
C PHE A 88 15.65 0.17 -30.62
N SER A 89 16.05 0.28 -31.90
CA SER A 89 17.35 0.80 -32.35
C SER A 89 17.25 1.61 -33.65
N LYS A 90 18.08 2.65 -33.82
CA LYS A 90 18.10 3.56 -34.98
C LYS A 90 17.71 2.89 -36.32
N ALA A 91 16.78 3.49 -37.07
CA ALA A 91 16.53 3.18 -38.47
C ALA A 91 17.85 3.17 -39.26
N PRO A 92 18.12 2.20 -40.15
CA PRO A 92 19.28 2.28 -41.04
C PRO A 92 19.05 3.42 -42.03
N ARG A 93 19.49 4.64 -41.70
CA ARG A 93 19.60 5.72 -42.68
C ARG A 93 20.98 5.62 -43.30
N GLY A 94 21.02 5.03 -44.50
CA GLY A 94 22.14 5.11 -45.43
C GLY A 94 22.29 6.54 -45.97
N THR A 95 22.85 7.44 -45.18
CA THR A 95 23.44 8.69 -45.66
C THR A 95 24.78 8.87 -44.99
N ILE A 96 25.81 8.88 -45.83
CA ILE A 96 27.24 8.69 -45.54
C ILE A 96 27.90 9.95 -44.94
N PHE A 97 27.12 10.94 -44.49
CA PHE A 97 27.67 12.22 -44.06
C PHE A 97 26.88 12.83 -42.91
N GLU A 98 27.08 12.31 -41.70
CA GLU A 98 26.99 13.13 -40.48
C GLU A 98 27.72 12.44 -39.34
N GLN A 99 28.80 13.09 -38.89
CA GLN A 99 29.84 12.56 -38.03
C GLN A 99 29.62 13.04 -36.60
N ASP A 100 28.43 12.84 -36.06
CA ASP A 100 28.15 13.08 -34.64
C ASP A 100 27.98 11.73 -33.91
N PRO A 101 28.93 11.33 -33.04
CA PRO A 101 28.85 10.12 -32.22
C PRO A 101 27.89 10.28 -31.02
N LEU A 102 26.76 10.98 -31.19
CA LEU A 102 25.69 11.00 -30.20
C LEU A 102 24.63 9.97 -30.62
N MET A 103 24.77 8.77 -30.06
CA MET A 103 23.86 7.63 -30.21
C MET A 103 22.38 8.05 -30.03
N THR A 104 21.63 8.30 -31.11
CA THR A 104 20.18 8.52 -31.03
C THR A 104 19.51 7.21 -30.59
N PRO A 105 18.90 7.13 -29.40
CA PRO A 105 18.25 5.91 -28.94
C PRO A 105 16.98 5.61 -29.76
N GLY A 106 16.57 4.34 -29.88
CA GLY A 106 15.26 3.97 -30.47
C GLY A 106 14.08 4.56 -29.70
N PHE A 107 12.86 4.54 -30.26
CA PHE A 107 11.69 5.19 -29.65
C PHE A 107 11.44 4.76 -28.19
N VAL A 108 11.56 3.45 -27.91
CA VAL A 108 11.41 2.90 -26.55
C VAL A 108 12.47 3.48 -25.60
N LEU A 109 13.74 3.45 -26.02
CA LEU A 109 14.85 3.90 -25.19
C LEU A 109 14.82 5.42 -24.99
N LEU A 110 14.41 6.20 -26.01
CA LEU A 110 14.16 7.64 -25.90
C LEU A 110 13.08 7.95 -24.87
N MET A 111 11.95 7.22 -24.91
CA MET A 111 10.88 7.37 -23.93
C MET A 111 11.36 7.05 -22.52
N ILE A 112 12.11 5.96 -22.33
CA ILE A 112 12.66 5.57 -21.03
C ILE A 112 13.64 6.63 -20.53
N VAL A 113 14.60 7.08 -21.34
CA VAL A 113 15.59 8.09 -20.94
C VAL A 113 14.91 9.41 -20.58
N ARG A 114 13.96 9.88 -21.41
CA ARG A 114 13.18 11.10 -21.14
C ARG A 114 12.46 11.01 -19.81
N GLU A 115 11.83 9.87 -19.53
CA GLU A 115 11.08 9.68 -18.29
C GLU A 115 11.99 9.50 -17.07
N CYS A 116 13.14 8.83 -17.22
CA CYS A 116 14.17 8.74 -16.19
C CYS A 116 14.72 10.12 -15.82
N LEU A 117 15.03 10.96 -16.82
CA LEU A 117 15.49 12.35 -16.58
C LEU A 117 14.42 13.18 -15.87
N TYR A 118 13.16 13.05 -16.29
CA TYR A 118 12.05 13.70 -15.61
C TYR A 118 11.92 13.23 -14.14
N TYR A 119 11.98 11.92 -13.90
CA TYR A 119 11.94 11.35 -12.56
C TYR A 119 13.07 11.88 -11.68
N ILE A 120 14.30 11.94 -12.19
CA ILE A 120 15.46 12.46 -11.45
C ILE A 120 15.23 13.93 -11.06
N ASN A 121 14.85 14.78 -12.02
CA ASN A 121 14.62 16.19 -11.78
C ASN A 121 13.47 16.42 -10.79
N LEU A 122 12.37 15.68 -10.92
CA LEU A 122 11.25 15.75 -10.00
C LEU A 122 11.63 15.27 -8.59
N ARG A 123 12.39 14.17 -8.47
CA ARG A 123 12.90 13.67 -7.19
C ARG A 123 13.76 14.71 -6.48
N ILE A 124 14.66 15.36 -7.22
CA ILE A 124 15.52 16.41 -6.68
C ILE A 124 14.68 17.60 -6.20
N ALA A 125 13.77 18.09 -7.04
CA ALA A 125 12.86 19.19 -6.70
C ALA A 125 11.96 18.88 -5.49
N TYR A 126 11.45 17.65 -5.41
CA TYR A 126 10.65 17.21 -4.27
C TYR A 126 11.50 17.11 -3.00
N ALA A 127 12.72 16.57 -3.10
CA ALA A 127 13.62 16.41 -1.96
C ALA A 127 14.18 17.74 -1.43
N SER A 128 14.26 18.77 -2.26
CA SER A 128 14.65 20.14 -1.88
C SER A 128 13.48 20.98 -1.39
N SER A 129 12.24 20.52 -1.56
CA SER A 129 11.05 21.26 -1.11
C SER A 129 11.07 21.49 0.41
N PRO A 130 10.59 22.67 0.88
CA PRO A 130 10.58 22.98 2.32
C PRO A 130 9.70 22.01 3.12
N LEU A 131 8.59 21.56 2.52
CA LEU A 131 7.69 20.57 3.12
C LEU A 131 8.40 19.24 3.39
N HIS A 132 9.31 18.81 2.52
CA HIS A 132 10.07 17.58 2.72
C HIS A 132 11.27 17.78 3.67
N SER A 133 11.97 18.92 3.56
CA SER A 133 13.12 19.23 4.42
C SER A 133 12.76 19.40 5.89
N GLN A 134 11.53 19.85 6.18
CA GLN A 134 11.02 19.95 7.55
C GLN A 134 10.52 18.61 8.12
N GLN A 135 10.31 17.58 7.30
CA GLN A 135 9.87 16.27 7.80
C GLN A 135 10.93 15.66 8.71
N LEU A 136 10.51 15.09 9.83
CA LEU A 136 11.44 14.44 10.74
C LEU A 136 12.20 13.30 10.03
N SER A 137 11.53 12.55 9.14
CA SER A 137 12.13 11.43 8.42
C SER A 137 13.30 11.81 7.50
N SER A 138 13.35 13.05 6.99
CA SER A 138 14.45 13.52 6.14
C SER A 138 15.67 13.98 6.96
N ARG A 139 15.44 14.36 8.22
CA ARG A 139 16.46 14.83 9.18
C ARG A 139 16.93 13.75 10.15
N THR A 140 16.21 12.62 10.24
CA THR A 140 16.59 11.49 11.10
C THR A 140 17.30 10.40 10.30
N MET A 141 18.41 9.93 10.84
CA MET A 141 19.15 8.79 10.33
C MET A 141 19.02 7.59 11.28
N LEU A 142 18.69 6.43 10.73
CA LEU A 142 18.73 5.16 11.43
C LEU A 142 20.14 4.55 11.33
N LEU A 143 20.69 4.18 12.47
CA LEU A 143 21.90 3.39 12.62
C LEU A 143 21.53 1.96 12.97
N THR A 144 22.09 1.00 12.24
CA THR A 144 21.92 -0.43 12.47
C THR A 144 23.27 -1.08 12.72
N HIS A 145 23.28 -2.20 13.44
CA HIS A 145 24.51 -2.88 13.87
C HIS A 145 25.44 -1.97 14.69
N VAL A 146 24.87 -1.24 15.64
CA VAL A 146 25.62 -0.37 16.56
C VAL A 146 26.39 -1.25 17.56
N PRO A 147 27.74 -1.21 17.57
CA PRO A 147 28.54 -1.95 18.55
C PRO A 147 28.24 -1.47 19.98
N ASN A 148 28.41 -2.34 20.99
CA ASN A 148 28.10 -2.02 22.39
C ASN A 148 28.78 -0.73 22.88
N ARG A 149 30.00 -0.45 22.41
CA ARG A 149 30.77 0.77 22.75
C ARG A 149 30.11 2.07 22.26
N TYR A 150 29.38 2.03 21.15
CA TYR A 150 28.70 3.19 20.55
C TYR A 150 27.23 3.29 20.93
N ARG A 151 26.75 2.42 21.83
CA ARG A 151 25.33 2.34 22.23
C ARG A 151 24.99 3.30 23.37
N ASN A 152 25.65 4.46 23.38
CA ASN A 152 25.50 5.55 24.34
C ASN A 152 25.31 6.87 23.58
N GLU A 153 24.45 7.74 24.10
CA GLU A 153 24.16 9.03 23.47
C GLU A 153 25.41 9.90 23.30
N SER A 154 26.23 10.02 24.34
CA SER A 154 27.44 10.85 24.33
C SER A 154 28.43 10.39 23.26
N CYS A 155 28.54 9.09 23.03
CA CYS A 155 29.46 8.56 22.02
C CYS A 155 28.97 8.87 20.60
N LEU A 156 27.64 8.82 20.36
CA LEU A 156 27.04 9.17 19.07
C LEU A 156 27.14 10.67 18.81
N ARG A 157 26.94 11.52 19.83
CA ARG A 157 27.17 12.97 19.73
C ARG A 157 28.62 13.28 19.39
N ARG A 158 29.59 12.60 20.01
CA ARG A 158 31.01 12.75 19.67
C ARG A 158 31.34 12.28 18.24
N LEU A 159 30.66 11.25 17.74
CA LEU A 159 30.89 10.70 16.41
C LEU A 159 30.40 11.62 15.28
N PHE A 160 29.23 12.24 15.45
CA PHE A 160 28.60 13.06 14.42
C PHE A 160 28.76 14.57 14.64
N GLY A 161 29.29 14.98 15.79
CA GLY A 161 29.56 16.38 16.12
C GLY A 161 28.34 17.14 16.65
N THR A 162 28.43 18.47 16.62
CA THR A 162 27.41 19.38 17.17
C THR A 162 26.12 19.44 16.37
N SER A 163 26.09 18.93 15.13
CA SER A 163 24.88 18.93 14.28
C SER A 163 23.77 17.97 14.72
N VAL A 164 24.02 17.17 15.77
CA VAL A 164 23.06 16.22 16.32
C VAL A 164 22.14 16.92 17.31
N LYS A 165 20.85 16.94 16.98
CA LYS A 165 19.80 17.49 17.83
C LYS A 165 19.39 16.52 18.93
N ARG A 166 18.94 15.32 18.54
CA ARG A 166 18.43 14.28 19.46
C ARG A 166 18.92 12.90 19.06
N VAL A 167 19.12 12.04 20.05
CA VAL A 167 19.51 10.64 19.86
C VAL A 167 18.51 9.76 20.59
N TRP A 168 17.98 8.74 19.91
CA TRP A 168 17.11 7.74 20.52
C TRP A 168 17.72 6.36 20.38
N ILE A 169 17.91 5.68 21.50
CA ILE A 169 18.40 4.31 21.52
C ILE A 169 17.23 3.41 21.94
N PRO A 170 16.63 2.66 21.00
CA PRO A 170 15.46 1.85 21.29
C PRO A 170 15.80 0.66 22.19
N LYS A 171 14.89 0.38 23.13
CA LYS A 171 14.86 -0.84 23.93
C LYS A 171 13.71 -1.73 23.43
N THR A 172 13.87 -3.05 23.46
CA THR A 172 12.80 -3.98 23.07
C THR A 172 12.48 -4.97 24.16
N SER A 173 11.19 -5.30 24.26
CA SER A 173 10.71 -6.48 24.97
C SER A 173 9.63 -7.18 24.14
N LYS A 174 9.79 -8.49 23.93
CA LYS A 174 8.79 -9.33 23.26
C LYS A 174 7.46 -9.32 24.03
N ILE A 175 7.55 -9.35 25.37
CA ILE A 175 6.39 -9.34 26.27
C ILE A 175 5.61 -8.03 26.11
N LEU A 176 6.30 -6.89 26.17
CA LEU A 176 5.66 -5.58 26.01
C LEU A 176 4.96 -5.45 24.64
N THR A 177 5.61 -5.94 23.59
CA THR A 177 5.05 -5.93 22.23
C THR A 177 3.79 -6.80 22.15
N ALA A 178 3.80 -7.98 22.76
CA ALA A 178 2.64 -8.87 22.82
C ALA A 178 1.47 -8.23 23.58
N LEU A 179 1.73 -7.62 24.75
CA LEU A 179 0.72 -6.92 25.54
C LEU A 179 0.10 -5.74 24.79
N ILE A 180 0.91 -4.94 24.09
CA ILE A 180 0.41 -3.83 23.26
C ILE A 180 -0.42 -4.35 22.08
N LYS A 181 0.02 -5.44 21.44
CA LYS A 181 -0.73 -6.08 20.35
C LYS A 181 -2.08 -6.60 20.83
N GLU A 182 -2.11 -7.27 21.97
CA GLU A 182 -3.35 -7.73 22.61
C GLU A 182 -4.27 -6.54 22.94
N ARG A 183 -3.74 -5.48 23.56
CA ARG A 183 -4.51 -4.27 23.86
C ARG A 183 -5.14 -3.67 22.60
N LYS A 184 -4.39 -3.59 21.49
CA LYS A 184 -4.93 -3.09 20.20
C LYS A 184 -6.04 -3.98 19.66
N GLN A 185 -5.89 -5.31 19.74
CA GLN A 185 -6.93 -6.25 19.32
C GLN A 185 -8.20 -6.12 20.16
N VAL A 186 -8.05 -5.98 21.49
CA VAL A 186 -9.20 -5.76 22.39
C VAL A 186 -9.85 -4.40 22.14
N ALA A 187 -9.06 -3.34 21.90
CA ALA A 187 -9.59 -2.02 21.55
C ALA A 187 -10.39 -2.04 20.25
N SER A 188 -9.89 -2.72 19.21
CA SER A 188 -10.64 -2.89 17.95
C SER A 188 -11.92 -3.71 18.14
N LYS A 189 -11.91 -4.72 19.02
CA LYS A 189 -13.13 -5.46 19.40
C LYS A 189 -14.13 -4.56 20.13
N LEU A 190 -13.67 -3.71 21.05
CA LEU A 190 -14.51 -2.75 21.76
C LEU A 190 -15.15 -1.75 20.79
N GLU A 191 -14.36 -1.16 19.90
CA GLU A 191 -14.83 -0.22 18.88
C GLU A 191 -15.90 -0.86 17.98
N LYS A 192 -15.68 -2.09 17.50
CA LYS A 192 -16.67 -2.82 16.70
C LYS A 192 -17.97 -3.06 17.49
N ALA A 193 -17.87 -3.45 18.76
CA ALA A 193 -19.02 -3.69 19.61
C ALA A 193 -19.81 -2.39 19.91
N GLU A 194 -19.12 -1.27 20.13
CA GLU A 194 -19.75 0.04 20.33
C GLU A 194 -20.40 0.56 19.04
N ILE A 195 -19.75 0.40 17.89
CA ILE A 195 -20.33 0.74 16.57
C ILE A 195 -21.60 -0.09 16.32
N GLU A 196 -21.56 -1.40 16.57
CA GLU A 196 -22.72 -2.27 16.40
C GLU A 196 -23.90 -1.81 17.28
N LEU A 197 -23.61 -1.42 18.52
CA LEU A 197 -24.61 -0.89 19.45
C LEU A 197 -25.18 0.44 18.96
N ILE A 198 -24.35 1.37 18.47
CA ILE A 198 -24.78 2.66 17.90
C ILE A 198 -25.66 2.43 16.67
N VAL A 199 -25.24 1.57 15.74
CA VAL A 199 -26.03 1.24 14.53
C VAL A 199 -27.37 0.63 14.91
N LYS A 200 -27.40 -0.27 15.90
CA LYS A 200 -28.64 -0.87 16.40
C LYS A 200 -29.54 0.17 17.07
N SER A 201 -28.97 1.09 17.84
CA SER A 201 -29.68 2.22 18.45
C SER A 201 -30.31 3.13 17.40
N ASN A 202 -29.54 3.53 16.38
CA ASN A 202 -30.02 4.38 15.30
C ASN A 202 -31.10 3.67 14.47
N LYS A 203 -30.96 2.36 14.24
CA LYS A 203 -32.00 1.56 13.57
C LYS A 203 -33.28 1.47 14.39
N ALA A 204 -33.19 1.37 15.72
CA ALA A 204 -34.36 1.38 16.60
C ALA A 204 -35.03 2.77 16.64
N HIS A 205 -34.24 3.84 16.69
CA HIS A 205 -34.71 5.22 16.62
C HIS A 205 -35.44 5.51 15.30
N ASN A 206 -34.87 5.11 14.16
CA ASN A 206 -35.50 5.27 12.84
C ASN A 206 -36.75 4.38 12.65
N LYS A 207 -36.92 3.35 13.49
CA LYS A 207 -38.12 2.51 13.54
C LYS A 207 -39.15 3.01 14.57
N GLY A 208 -38.99 4.21 15.12
CA GLY A 208 -39.97 4.85 16.00
C GLY A 208 -41.40 4.78 15.43
N PRO A 209 -42.42 4.80 16.32
CA PRO A 209 -43.76 4.29 16.03
C PRO A 209 -44.38 5.00 14.84
N ASN A 210 -45.18 4.29 14.04
CA ASN A 210 -46.09 4.90 13.07
C ASN A 210 -47.01 5.89 13.80
N PHE A 211 -46.59 7.15 13.93
CA PHE A 211 -47.40 8.20 14.53
C PHE A 211 -48.36 8.75 13.48
N HIS A 212 -49.30 7.92 13.04
CA HIS A 212 -50.51 8.35 12.34
C HIS A 212 -51.67 8.36 13.33
N SER A 213 -51.65 9.35 14.24
CA SER A 213 -52.83 9.87 14.96
C SER A 213 -52.38 10.91 15.99
N ILE A 214 -51.95 12.09 15.55
CA ILE A 214 -52.15 13.31 16.36
C ILE A 214 -53.02 14.21 15.49
N PRO A 215 -54.23 14.62 15.94
CA PRO A 215 -55.01 15.60 15.21
C PRO A 215 -54.20 16.90 15.11
N PRO A 216 -54.30 17.65 14.01
CA PRO A 216 -53.53 18.88 13.84
C PRO A 216 -53.85 19.84 15.00
N PRO A 217 -52.83 20.52 15.58
CA PRO A 217 -53.09 21.56 16.58
C PRO A 217 -53.88 22.70 15.92
N MET A 218 -54.94 23.11 16.62
CA MET A 218 -55.81 24.22 16.25
C MET A 218 -55.00 25.49 15.95
N ALA A 219 -55.42 26.17 14.89
CA ALA A 219 -54.83 27.38 14.34
C ALA A 219 -54.62 28.48 15.39
N PHE A 220 -53.47 29.16 15.31
CA PHE A 220 -53.29 30.46 15.93
C PHE A 220 -52.92 31.47 14.83
N SER A 221 -53.76 32.49 14.71
CA SER A 221 -53.75 33.55 13.71
C SER A 221 -52.54 34.48 13.85
N THR A 222 -51.92 34.79 12.72
CA THR A 222 -50.93 35.86 12.51
C THR A 222 -51.54 37.24 12.75
N PRO A 223 -50.75 38.23 13.23
CA PRO A 223 -50.88 39.57 12.67
C PRO A 223 -49.55 40.16 12.17
N SER A 224 -49.74 41.13 11.29
CA SER A 224 -48.85 41.70 10.30
C SER A 224 -47.81 42.70 10.82
N ALA A 225 -46.88 43.03 9.92
CA ALA A 225 -45.71 43.89 10.06
C ALA A 225 -45.98 45.37 10.38
N THR A 226 -45.07 46.02 11.12
CA THR A 226 -44.55 47.39 10.85
C THR A 226 -43.30 47.71 11.69
N ASN A 227 -42.17 47.85 10.98
CA ASN A 227 -41.13 48.89 10.98
C ASN A 227 -40.92 49.77 12.24
N ASN A 228 -39.64 49.98 12.65
CA ASN A 228 -38.95 51.29 12.83
C ASN A 228 -37.68 51.15 13.71
N SER A 229 -36.60 51.79 13.29
CA SER A 229 -35.22 51.73 13.83
C SER A 229 -34.92 52.79 14.90
N THR A 230 -34.10 52.49 15.92
CA THR A 230 -33.02 53.38 16.46
C THR A 230 -32.10 52.70 17.49
N VAL A 231 -30.92 53.29 17.65
CA VAL A 231 -29.64 52.82 18.21
C VAL A 231 -29.54 52.92 19.75
N GLY A 232 -28.81 51.98 20.40
CA GLY A 232 -28.00 52.26 21.61
C GLY A 232 -28.12 51.30 22.81
N ASN A 233 -26.95 50.85 23.32
CA ASN A 233 -26.61 50.21 24.61
C ASN A 233 -26.86 48.70 24.85
N TYR A 234 -25.77 47.97 25.16
CA TYR A 234 -25.75 46.74 25.97
C TYR A 234 -25.93 47.11 27.46
N PRO A 235 -26.32 46.22 28.42
CA PRO A 235 -26.31 44.74 28.37
C PRO A 235 -27.58 44.05 28.92
N GLY A 236 -27.72 42.73 28.68
CA GLY A 236 -28.62 41.87 29.47
C GLY A 236 -29.73 41.18 28.68
N ASN A 237 -29.81 39.85 28.84
CA ASN A 237 -30.89 38.93 28.47
C ASN A 237 -31.54 39.10 27.08
N LEU A 238 -31.00 38.38 26.10
CA LEU A 238 -31.81 37.83 25.02
C LEU A 238 -32.07 36.35 25.33
N ASP A 239 -33.16 36.11 26.07
CA ASP A 239 -33.78 34.79 26.19
C ASP A 239 -34.36 34.41 24.82
N LEU A 240 -33.50 33.98 23.91
CA LEU A 240 -33.92 33.16 22.79
C LEU A 240 -34.51 31.88 23.39
N PRO A 241 -35.70 31.42 22.99
CA PRO A 241 -36.17 30.09 23.36
C PRO A 241 -35.21 29.10 22.72
N VAL A 242 -34.19 28.69 23.48
CA VAL A 242 -33.41 27.50 23.16
C VAL A 242 -34.45 26.38 23.12
N PRO A 243 -34.64 25.70 21.99
CA PRO A 243 -35.54 24.55 21.95
C PRO A 243 -35.09 23.62 23.07
N ASP A 244 -36.01 23.34 24.00
CA ASP A 244 -35.70 22.67 25.25
C ASP A 244 -34.94 21.37 24.95
N ILE A 245 -33.63 21.38 25.23
CA ILE A 245 -32.70 20.28 24.88
C ILE A 245 -33.14 19.00 25.61
N ARG A 246 -34.03 19.12 26.60
CA ARG A 246 -34.65 18.00 27.31
C ARG A 246 -35.53 17.11 26.44
N GLU A 247 -36.17 17.61 25.38
CA GLU A 247 -37.03 16.78 24.52
C GLU A 247 -36.28 16.06 23.40
N SER A 248 -35.18 16.63 22.90
CA SER A 248 -34.31 15.97 21.91
C SER A 248 -33.33 14.95 22.52
N ALA A 249 -33.19 14.92 23.85
CA ALA A 249 -32.27 14.05 24.57
C ALA A 249 -32.89 12.73 25.08
N ARG A 250 -34.12 12.39 24.70
CA ARG A 250 -34.70 11.08 25.04
C ARG A 250 -34.15 10.02 24.07
N VAL A 251 -32.84 9.75 24.17
CA VAL A 251 -32.24 8.55 23.56
C VAL A 251 -33.03 7.37 24.12
N PRO A 252 -33.69 6.56 23.28
CA PRO A 252 -34.38 5.36 23.75
C PRO A 252 -33.38 4.56 24.57
N SER A 253 -33.68 4.34 25.85
CA SER A 253 -32.84 3.54 26.73
C SER A 253 -32.72 2.15 26.11
N ILE A 254 -31.59 1.88 25.47
CA ILE A 254 -31.34 0.59 24.82
C ILE A 254 -31.40 -0.46 25.94
N PRO A 255 -32.30 -1.47 25.87
CA PRO A 255 -32.39 -2.48 26.90
C PRO A 255 -31.05 -3.20 27.03
N GLU A 256 -30.59 -3.43 28.26
CA GLU A 256 -29.24 -3.99 28.51
C GLU A 256 -28.99 -5.32 27.80
N GLY A 257 -30.05 -6.10 27.53
CA GLY A 257 -30.00 -7.35 26.75
C GLY A 257 -29.76 -7.18 25.24
N ALA A 258 -29.78 -5.96 24.70
CA ALA A 258 -29.50 -5.69 23.29
C ALA A 258 -28.00 -5.52 22.97
N ARG A 259 -27.13 -5.56 23.99
CA ARG A 259 -25.68 -5.42 23.83
C ARG A 259 -25.03 -6.64 23.16
N PRO A 260 -23.96 -6.47 22.38
CA PRO A 260 -23.28 -7.59 21.74
C PRO A 260 -22.55 -8.47 22.76
N HIS A 261 -22.89 -9.76 22.76
CA HIS A 261 -22.24 -10.77 23.60
C HIS A 261 -21.29 -11.63 22.79
N HIS A 262 -20.17 -12.04 23.40
CA HIS A 262 -19.32 -13.08 22.84
C HIS A 262 -19.17 -14.22 23.85
N ARG A 263 -18.86 -15.41 23.33
CA ARG A 263 -18.56 -16.58 24.15
C ARG A 263 -17.06 -16.68 24.34
N VAL A 264 -16.64 -16.78 25.60
CA VAL A 264 -15.23 -16.96 25.93
C VAL A 264 -15.01 -18.44 26.18
N TRP A 265 -14.12 -19.05 25.39
CA TRP A 265 -13.81 -20.47 25.50
C TRP A 265 -13.24 -20.85 26.89
N SER A 266 -12.42 -19.97 27.49
CA SER A 266 -11.77 -20.24 28.78
C SER A 266 -12.71 -20.27 30.00
N ARG A 267 -13.98 -19.87 29.85
CA ARG A 267 -15.01 -19.99 30.90
C ARG A 267 -16.24 -20.72 30.37
N LEU A 268 -16.03 -21.96 29.92
CA LEU A 268 -17.09 -22.92 29.58
C LEU A 268 -18.16 -22.38 28.59
N GLY A 269 -17.80 -21.40 27.74
CA GLY A 269 -18.73 -20.83 26.76
C GLY A 269 -19.77 -19.86 27.33
N CYS A 270 -19.59 -19.34 28.56
CA CYS A 270 -20.48 -18.32 29.12
C CYS A 270 -20.57 -17.09 28.18
N LYS A 271 -21.80 -16.60 27.96
CA LYS A 271 -22.06 -15.35 27.24
C LYS A 271 -21.68 -14.18 28.14
N ILE A 272 -20.68 -13.41 27.73
CA ILE A 272 -20.26 -12.21 28.46
C ILE A 272 -20.52 -11.00 27.58
N ASP A 273 -20.99 -9.91 28.17
CA ASP A 273 -21.10 -8.63 27.48
C ASP A 273 -19.70 -8.19 27.00
N THR A 274 -19.58 -7.99 25.68
CA THR A 274 -18.30 -7.71 25.03
C THR A 274 -17.74 -6.36 25.47
N ILE A 275 -18.61 -5.37 25.71
CA ILE A 275 -18.22 -4.00 26.03
C ILE A 275 -17.62 -3.95 27.44
N SER A 276 -18.35 -4.45 28.43
CA SER A 276 -17.88 -4.49 29.81
C SER A 276 -16.61 -5.34 29.97
N TRP A 277 -16.55 -6.50 29.31
CA TRP A 277 -15.35 -7.34 29.28
C TRP A 277 -14.16 -6.59 28.67
N ALA A 278 -14.32 -5.98 27.49
CA ALA A 278 -13.22 -5.32 26.80
C ALA A 278 -12.70 -4.10 27.58
N ARG A 279 -13.59 -3.30 28.19
CA ARG A 279 -13.20 -2.18 29.08
C ARG A 279 -12.38 -2.66 30.27
N SER A 280 -12.83 -3.72 30.95
CA SER A 280 -12.12 -4.32 32.08
C SER A 280 -10.77 -4.90 31.64
N ARG A 281 -10.73 -5.61 30.50
CA ARG A 281 -9.50 -6.20 29.95
C ARG A 281 -8.49 -5.12 29.56
N ILE A 282 -8.92 -4.02 28.95
CA ILE A 282 -8.04 -2.88 28.62
C ILE A 282 -7.46 -2.25 29.88
N LYS A 283 -8.26 -2.08 30.94
CA LYS A 283 -7.77 -1.58 32.24
C LYS A 283 -6.66 -2.48 32.78
N HIS A 284 -6.87 -3.79 32.80
CA HIS A 284 -5.87 -4.76 33.25
C HIS A 284 -4.59 -4.72 32.38
N LEU A 285 -4.74 -4.71 31.05
CA LEU A 285 -3.62 -4.63 30.11
C LEU A 285 -2.84 -3.32 30.27
N ASN A 286 -3.50 -2.19 30.51
CA ASN A 286 -2.81 -0.92 30.76
C ASN A 286 -1.92 -1.01 31.99
N THR A 287 -2.40 -1.61 33.09
CA THR A 287 -1.58 -1.83 34.29
C THR A 287 -0.36 -2.72 33.99
N GLN A 288 -0.55 -3.82 33.26
CA GLN A 288 0.56 -4.71 32.87
C GLN A 288 1.57 -4.03 31.93
N ILE A 289 1.09 -3.21 30.99
CA ILE A 289 1.92 -2.44 30.06
C ILE A 289 2.75 -1.42 30.86
N SER A 290 2.15 -0.69 31.81
CA SER A 290 2.87 0.27 32.64
C SER A 290 3.96 -0.41 33.48
N LYS A 291 3.65 -1.55 34.12
CA LYS A 291 4.64 -2.36 34.85
C LYS A 291 5.78 -2.83 33.94
N SER A 292 5.44 -3.35 32.75
CA SER A 292 6.43 -3.83 31.78
C SER A 292 7.31 -2.71 31.22
N ARG A 293 6.76 -1.50 31.04
CA ARG A 293 7.51 -0.31 30.62
C ARG A 293 8.53 0.11 31.67
N TYR A 294 8.11 0.14 32.94
CA TYR A 294 8.98 0.47 34.05
C TYR A 294 10.17 -0.51 34.16
N GLN A 295 9.88 -1.82 34.09
CA GLN A 295 10.93 -2.87 34.05
C GLN A 295 11.88 -2.70 32.86
N LEU A 296 11.36 -2.35 31.68
CA LEU A 296 12.17 -2.12 30.48
C LEU A 296 13.08 -0.90 30.61
N CYS A 297 12.62 0.17 31.27
CA CYS A 297 13.43 1.35 31.53
C CYS A 297 14.66 1.00 32.38
N GLN A 298 14.50 0.11 33.36
CA GLN A 298 15.58 -0.32 34.25
C GLN A 298 16.53 -1.36 33.64
N ALA A 299 16.07 -2.19 32.72
CA ALA A 299 16.87 -3.27 32.15
C ALA A 299 17.89 -2.77 31.08
N PRO A 300 19.21 -2.75 31.35
CA PRO A 300 20.22 -2.33 30.38
C PRO A 300 20.47 -3.37 29.28
N GLU A 301 20.14 -4.64 29.51
CA GLU A 301 20.33 -5.72 28.52
C GLU A 301 19.33 -5.65 27.35
N SER A 302 18.23 -4.92 27.53
CA SER A 302 17.15 -4.80 26.54
C SER A 302 17.45 -3.85 25.37
N ILE A 303 18.64 -3.23 25.36
CA ILE A 303 19.04 -2.24 24.36
C ILE A 303 19.40 -2.91 23.03
N ILE A 304 18.71 -2.49 21.97
CA ILE A 304 18.87 -3.02 20.62
C ILE A 304 20.16 -2.48 19.98
N PRO A 305 20.84 -3.23 19.09
CA PRO A 305 21.96 -2.73 18.28
C PRO A 305 21.53 -1.74 17.18
N ALA A 306 20.65 -0.80 17.50
CA ALA A 306 20.17 0.25 16.62
C ALA A 306 20.10 1.59 17.37
N ALA A 307 20.15 2.70 16.64
CA ALA A 307 19.95 4.04 17.19
C ALA A 307 19.37 4.96 16.13
N PHE A 308 18.60 5.96 16.54
CA PHE A 308 18.11 7.02 15.67
C PHE A 308 18.81 8.31 16.07
N VAL A 309 19.28 9.04 15.07
CA VAL A 309 19.97 10.32 15.26
C VAL A 309 19.23 11.37 14.45
N GLU A 310 18.63 12.36 15.10
CA GLU A 310 18.06 13.55 14.47
C GLU A 310 19.12 14.63 14.33
N PHE A 311 19.16 15.24 13.16
CA PHE A 311 20.04 16.35 12.84
C PHE A 311 19.28 17.69 12.75
N ASP A 312 20.02 18.78 12.91
CA ASP A 312 19.48 20.15 12.81
C ASP A 312 19.07 20.55 11.39
N THR A 313 19.62 19.91 10.37
CA THR A 313 19.26 20.16 8.96
C THR A 313 19.23 18.87 8.18
N GLN A 314 18.46 18.82 7.09
CA GLN A 314 18.51 17.69 6.15
C GLN A 314 19.93 17.54 5.56
N GLN A 315 20.59 18.65 5.26
CA GLN A 315 21.95 18.66 4.71
C GLN A 315 22.96 17.98 5.65
N SER A 316 22.91 18.27 6.95
CA SER A 316 23.79 17.61 7.94
C SER A 316 23.48 16.12 8.08
N ALA A 317 22.21 15.71 7.98
CA ALA A 317 21.83 14.29 7.96
C ALA A 317 22.41 13.55 6.74
N HIS A 318 22.33 14.15 5.54
CA HIS A 318 22.91 13.59 4.31
C HIS A 318 24.44 13.55 4.35
N ALA A 319 25.07 14.62 4.86
CA ALA A 319 26.52 14.64 5.06
C ALA A 319 26.97 13.55 6.06
N ALA A 320 26.24 13.37 7.16
CA ALA A 320 26.51 12.32 8.14
C ALA A 320 26.32 10.90 7.57
N HIS A 321 25.41 10.72 6.62
CA HIS A 321 25.22 9.45 5.92
C HIS A 321 26.36 9.12 4.95
N GLN A 322 26.92 10.13 4.27
CA GLN A 322 28.03 9.94 3.32
C GLN A 322 29.40 9.76 3.98
N LYS A 323 29.60 10.23 5.21
CA LYS A 323 30.87 10.06 5.97
C LYS A 323 31.23 8.58 6.17
N LEU A 324 32.43 8.20 6.58
CA LEU A 324 32.70 6.83 7.05
C LEU A 324 32.60 6.80 8.58
N ALA A 325 31.65 6.04 9.14
CA ALA A 325 31.44 6.00 10.59
C ALA A 325 32.37 5.00 11.31
N HIS A 326 32.78 3.93 10.64
CA HIS A 326 33.58 2.86 11.24
C HIS A 326 34.44 2.14 10.21
N HIS A 327 35.63 1.69 10.61
CA HIS A 327 36.59 0.98 9.74
C HIS A 327 36.11 -0.41 9.31
N LYS A 328 35.36 -1.11 10.16
CA LYS A 328 34.78 -2.43 9.83
C LYS A 328 33.56 -2.28 8.92
N PRO A 329 33.48 -3.04 7.82
CA PRO A 329 32.32 -3.01 6.95
C PRO A 329 31.05 -3.45 7.71
N ARG A 330 29.91 -2.87 7.34
CA ARG A 330 28.56 -3.15 7.88
C ARG A 330 28.33 -2.84 9.37
N GLN A 331 29.32 -2.34 10.11
CA GLN A 331 29.08 -1.74 11.43
C GLN A 331 28.60 -0.30 11.27
N LEU A 332 27.66 0.13 12.12
CA LEU A 332 27.04 1.45 12.00
C LEU A 332 26.47 1.71 10.60
N ALA A 333 25.75 0.73 10.05
CA ALA A 333 25.09 0.88 8.76
C ALA A 333 23.96 1.91 8.87
N ARG A 334 23.96 2.88 7.95
CA ARG A 334 23.15 4.10 8.01
C ARG A 334 22.04 4.07 6.98
N HIS A 335 20.87 4.52 7.38
CA HIS A 335 19.71 4.66 6.51
C HIS A 335 19.01 5.99 6.78
N LEU A 336 18.58 6.68 5.72
CA LEU A 336 17.89 7.98 5.77
C LEU A 336 16.46 7.85 5.23
N GLY A 337 15.61 8.84 5.51
CA GLY A 337 14.30 8.96 4.85
C GLY A 337 13.25 7.97 5.33
N ILE A 338 13.46 7.31 6.47
CA ILE A 338 12.57 6.25 6.97
C ILE A 338 11.43 6.89 7.74
N ARG A 339 10.19 6.51 7.40
CA ARG A 339 9.01 6.89 8.17
C ARG A 339 8.79 5.91 9.32
N PRO A 340 8.31 6.38 10.49
CA PRO A 340 8.04 5.49 11.62
C PRO A 340 7.02 4.38 11.33
N SER A 341 6.06 4.63 10.42
CA SER A 341 5.05 3.65 9.99
C SER A 341 5.64 2.48 9.22
N ASP A 342 6.74 2.71 8.51
CA ASP A 342 7.30 1.76 7.52
C ASP A 342 8.35 0.84 8.17
N MET A 343 8.56 1.01 9.47
CA MET A 343 9.65 0.39 10.20
C MET A 343 9.21 -0.88 10.93
N SER A 344 9.93 -1.97 10.66
CA SER A 344 9.78 -3.21 11.44
C SER A 344 10.72 -3.21 12.65
N TRP A 345 10.16 -3.01 13.85
CA TRP A 345 10.91 -3.04 15.11
C TRP A 345 11.54 -4.41 15.41
N GLN A 346 10.88 -5.50 14.98
CA GLN A 346 11.40 -6.86 15.17
C GLN A 346 12.64 -7.13 14.31
N SER A 347 12.73 -6.50 13.14
CA SER A 347 13.89 -6.65 12.26
C SER A 347 15.15 -5.97 12.81
N LEU A 348 15.00 -4.95 13.67
CA LEU A 348 16.13 -4.23 14.28
C LEU A 348 16.87 -5.06 15.33
N THR A 349 16.20 -6.01 15.98
CA THR A 349 16.80 -6.84 17.02
C THR A 349 17.64 -7.98 16.45
N MET A 350 17.46 -8.29 15.17
CA MET A 350 18.11 -9.43 14.53
C MET A 350 19.60 -9.21 14.32
N GLY A 351 20.39 -10.24 14.62
CA GLY A 351 21.81 -10.28 14.32
C GLY A 351 22.07 -10.34 12.82
N TRP A 352 23.29 -10.01 12.37
CA TRP A 352 23.63 -10.07 10.95
C TRP A 352 23.66 -11.52 10.43
N ARG A 353 24.18 -12.47 11.21
CA ARG A 353 24.23 -13.90 10.84
C ARG A 353 22.84 -14.49 10.68
N GLU A 354 21.97 -14.22 11.66
CA GLU A 354 20.56 -14.57 11.62
C GLU A 354 19.88 -13.98 10.38
N ARG A 355 20.13 -12.70 10.09
CA ARG A 355 19.59 -12.01 8.90
C ARG A 355 20.05 -12.64 7.58
N VAL A 356 21.31 -13.08 7.49
CA VAL A 356 21.83 -13.78 6.31
C VAL A 356 21.24 -15.18 6.19
N ALA A 357 21.24 -15.97 7.27
CA ALA A 357 20.68 -17.32 7.27
C ALA A 357 19.20 -17.33 6.88
N ARG A 358 18.42 -16.39 7.42
CA ARG A 358 16.99 -16.25 7.12
C ARG A 358 16.74 -15.77 5.69
N ARG A 359 17.59 -14.88 5.16
CA ARG A 359 17.53 -14.46 3.75
C ARG A 359 17.80 -15.64 2.82
N LEU A 360 18.84 -16.43 3.11
CA LEU A 360 19.17 -17.63 2.33
C LEU A 360 18.04 -18.67 2.40
N PHE A 361 17.47 -18.89 3.58
CA PHE A 361 16.31 -19.76 3.76
C PHE A 361 15.12 -19.32 2.91
N ILE A 362 14.82 -18.02 2.90
CA ILE A 362 13.70 -17.48 2.11
C ILE A 362 13.99 -17.53 0.61
N TYR A 363 15.20 -17.21 0.17
CA TYR A 363 15.57 -17.38 -1.24
C TYR A 363 15.48 -18.85 -1.66
N GLY A 364 15.90 -19.79 -0.80
CA GLY A 364 15.68 -21.22 -1.02
C GLY A 364 14.20 -21.57 -1.16
N LEU A 365 13.34 -21.07 -0.27
CA LEU A 365 11.90 -21.27 -0.35
C LEU A 365 11.28 -20.66 -1.62
N ILE A 366 11.73 -19.48 -2.05
CA ILE A 366 11.26 -18.85 -3.29
C ILE A 366 11.68 -19.68 -4.50
N VAL A 367 12.93 -20.13 -4.57
CA VAL A 367 13.42 -20.99 -5.66
C VAL A 367 12.65 -22.31 -5.68
N ALA A 368 12.46 -22.95 -4.53
CA ALA A 368 11.64 -24.15 -4.41
C ALA A 368 10.20 -23.89 -4.86
N ALA A 369 9.60 -22.77 -4.46
CA ALA A 369 8.27 -22.38 -4.89
C ALA A 369 8.20 -22.19 -6.41
N ILE A 370 9.18 -21.56 -7.07
CA ILE A 370 9.23 -21.40 -8.53
C ILE A 370 9.29 -22.77 -9.22
N ILE A 371 10.15 -23.68 -8.74
CA ILE A 371 10.26 -25.04 -9.30
C ILE A 371 8.94 -25.79 -9.14
N LEU A 372 8.37 -25.78 -7.94
CA LEU A 372 7.08 -26.43 -7.66
C LEU A 372 5.93 -25.78 -8.42
N TRP A 373 6.01 -24.47 -8.71
CA TRP A 373 4.99 -23.74 -9.48
C TRP A 373 4.96 -24.14 -10.94
N SER A 374 6.10 -24.53 -11.51
CA SER A 374 6.21 -24.96 -12.90
C SER A 374 5.32 -26.18 -13.21
N PHE A 375 5.18 -27.10 -12.25
CA PHE A 375 4.44 -28.35 -12.42
C PHE A 375 2.93 -28.12 -12.61
N PRO A 376 2.21 -27.42 -11.72
CA PRO A 376 0.80 -27.08 -11.95
C PRO A 376 0.59 -26.21 -13.19
N THR A 377 1.49 -25.26 -13.49
CA THR A 377 1.35 -24.45 -14.70
C THR A 377 1.47 -25.27 -15.98
N ALA A 378 2.38 -26.26 -16.01
CA ALA A 378 2.50 -27.18 -17.13
C ALA A 378 1.24 -28.06 -17.24
N ALA A 379 0.72 -28.57 -16.12
CA ALA A 379 -0.52 -29.35 -16.11
C ALA A 379 -1.72 -28.53 -16.62
N ILE A 380 -1.85 -27.25 -16.22
CA ILE A 380 -2.90 -26.35 -16.72
C ILE A 380 -2.71 -26.07 -18.22
N GLY A 381 -1.47 -25.89 -18.70
CA GLY A 381 -1.18 -25.69 -20.13
C GLY A 381 -1.45 -26.94 -20.99
N VAL A 382 -1.25 -28.14 -20.45
CA VAL A 382 -1.67 -29.38 -21.14
C VAL A 382 -3.20 -29.51 -21.10
N ALA A 383 -3.82 -29.19 -19.96
CA ALA A 383 -5.27 -29.22 -19.80
C ALA A 383 -6.01 -28.19 -20.67
N SER A 384 -5.34 -27.13 -21.11
CA SER A 384 -5.93 -26.16 -22.03
C SER A 384 -6.12 -26.69 -23.45
N ASN A 385 -5.42 -27.76 -23.83
CA ASN A 385 -5.67 -28.43 -25.10
C ASN A 385 -6.84 -29.41 -24.96
N VAL A 386 -8.04 -28.95 -25.37
CA VAL A 386 -9.28 -29.69 -25.24
C VAL A 386 -9.28 -30.97 -26.09
N GLU A 387 -8.59 -30.97 -27.23
CA GLU A 387 -8.48 -32.13 -28.12
C GLU A 387 -7.67 -33.25 -27.44
N PHE A 388 -6.52 -32.92 -26.86
CA PHE A 388 -5.70 -33.84 -26.06
C PHE A 388 -6.45 -34.40 -24.83
N LEU A 389 -7.19 -33.54 -24.12
CA LEU A 389 -7.91 -33.93 -22.91
C LEU A 389 -9.08 -34.87 -23.20
N SER A 390 -9.79 -34.62 -24.31
CA SER A 390 -10.93 -35.44 -24.75
C SER A 390 -10.54 -36.83 -25.27
N GLU A 391 -9.27 -37.02 -25.67
CA GLU A 391 -8.74 -38.31 -26.09
C GLU A 391 -8.21 -39.15 -24.93
N LYS A 392 -7.56 -38.51 -23.95
CA LYS A 392 -6.90 -39.20 -22.83
C LYS A 392 -7.78 -39.40 -21.60
N VAL A 393 -8.81 -38.56 -21.39
CA VAL A 393 -9.70 -38.65 -20.23
C VAL A 393 -11.12 -39.01 -20.67
N PRO A 394 -11.56 -40.27 -20.47
CA PRO A 394 -12.84 -40.75 -21.00
C PRO A 394 -14.05 -40.03 -20.41
N PHE A 395 -13.96 -39.53 -19.17
CA PHE A 395 -15.01 -38.73 -18.52
C PHE A 395 -15.29 -37.39 -19.24
N LEU A 396 -14.31 -36.85 -19.97
CA LEU A 396 -14.47 -35.57 -20.68
C LEU A 396 -14.99 -35.75 -22.12
N GLY A 397 -15.37 -36.96 -22.55
CA GLY A 397 -15.93 -37.20 -23.89
C GLY A 397 -17.17 -36.35 -24.22
N TRP A 398 -17.94 -35.94 -23.20
CA TRP A 398 -19.12 -35.06 -23.34
C TRP A 398 -18.80 -33.69 -23.96
N ILE A 399 -17.57 -33.19 -23.81
CA ILE A 399 -17.16 -31.88 -24.35
C ILE A 399 -17.13 -31.87 -25.87
N ARG A 400 -16.92 -33.03 -26.51
CA ARG A 400 -17.02 -33.18 -27.97
C ARG A 400 -18.46 -33.04 -28.48
N GLN A 401 -19.47 -33.24 -27.63
CA GLN A 401 -20.89 -33.12 -28.00
C GLN A 401 -21.41 -31.68 -27.89
N MET A 402 -20.62 -30.73 -27.37
CA MET A 402 -21.03 -29.33 -27.27
C MET A 402 -20.94 -28.56 -28.61
N PRO A 403 -21.75 -27.51 -28.81
CA PRO A 403 -21.69 -26.66 -30.00
C PRO A 403 -20.31 -26.03 -30.19
N LYS A 404 -19.82 -25.97 -31.44
CA LYS A 404 -18.50 -25.40 -31.81
C LYS A 404 -18.24 -23.99 -31.25
N ARG A 405 -19.29 -23.20 -31.02
CA ARG A 405 -19.19 -21.84 -30.43
C ARG A 405 -18.84 -21.90 -28.94
N LEU A 406 -19.47 -22.80 -28.18
CA LEU A 406 -19.23 -23.01 -26.76
C LEU A 406 -17.86 -23.65 -26.51
N LEU A 407 -17.46 -24.59 -27.37
CA LEU A 407 -16.15 -25.22 -27.30
C LEU A 407 -15.01 -24.21 -27.40
N ARG A 408 -15.06 -23.29 -28.38
CA ARG A 408 -14.06 -22.22 -28.56
C ARG A 408 -14.03 -21.23 -27.39
N LEU A 409 -15.19 -20.91 -26.82
CA LEU A 409 -15.26 -20.05 -25.63
C LEU A 409 -14.61 -20.75 -24.44
N LEU A 410 -14.90 -22.03 -24.23
CA LEU A 410 -14.35 -22.84 -23.15
C LEU A 410 -12.82 -22.97 -23.28
N GLU A 411 -12.34 -23.27 -24.48
CA GLU A 411 -10.93 -23.43 -24.82
C GLU A 411 -10.11 -22.15 -24.63
N GLY A 412 -10.68 -20.98 -24.94
CA GLY A 412 -10.00 -19.69 -24.72
C GLY A 412 -10.14 -19.14 -23.29
N PHE A 413 -11.31 -19.30 -22.67
CA PHE A 413 -11.64 -18.64 -21.41
C PHE A 413 -11.22 -19.44 -20.18
N VAL A 414 -11.47 -20.75 -20.15
CA VAL A 414 -11.22 -21.56 -18.94
C VAL A 414 -9.75 -21.60 -18.58
N PRO A 415 -8.81 -21.83 -19.52
CA PRO A 415 -7.39 -21.81 -19.18
C PRO A 415 -6.93 -20.45 -18.65
N ALA A 416 -7.40 -19.36 -19.26
CA ALA A 416 -7.09 -18.01 -18.81
C ALA A 416 -7.61 -17.75 -17.39
N LEU A 417 -8.84 -18.18 -17.08
CA LEU A 417 -9.43 -18.01 -15.75
C LEU A 417 -8.71 -18.86 -14.69
N VAL A 418 -8.46 -20.14 -14.99
CA VAL A 418 -7.76 -21.05 -14.08
C VAL A 418 -6.34 -20.56 -13.83
N LEU A 419 -5.62 -20.15 -14.89
CA LEU A 419 -4.28 -19.59 -14.78
C LEU A 419 -4.29 -18.28 -13.97
N THR A 420 -5.27 -17.40 -14.18
CA THR A 420 -5.39 -16.13 -13.43
C THR A 420 -5.63 -16.39 -11.95
N LEU A 421 -6.54 -17.31 -11.61
CA LEU A 421 -6.81 -17.69 -10.23
C LEU A 421 -5.58 -18.33 -9.57
N TRP A 422 -4.85 -19.17 -10.32
CA TRP A 422 -3.60 -19.77 -9.86
C TRP A 422 -2.55 -18.68 -9.59
N ILE A 423 -2.30 -17.77 -10.54
CA ILE A 423 -1.35 -16.65 -10.36
C ILE A 423 -1.75 -15.75 -9.19
N ALA A 424 -3.04 -15.56 -8.92
CA ALA A 424 -3.52 -14.76 -7.78
C ALA A 424 -3.12 -15.32 -6.41
N VAL A 425 -2.72 -16.59 -6.32
CA VAL A 425 -2.19 -17.20 -5.08
C VAL A 425 -0.75 -16.76 -4.81
N VAL A 426 0.03 -16.39 -5.83
CA VAL A 426 1.45 -16.00 -5.67
C VAL A 426 1.63 -14.80 -4.72
N PRO A 427 0.93 -13.66 -4.89
CA PRO A 427 1.08 -12.52 -3.98
C PRO A 427 0.69 -12.87 -2.53
N ALA A 428 -0.32 -13.71 -2.33
CA ALA A 428 -0.75 -14.15 -1.00
C ALA A 428 0.36 -14.98 -0.31
N LEU A 429 0.96 -15.92 -1.04
CA LEU A 429 2.06 -16.73 -0.55
C LEU A 429 3.29 -15.87 -0.20
N LEU A 430 3.67 -14.93 -1.07
CA LEU A 430 4.77 -14.00 -0.82
C LEU A 430 4.50 -13.09 0.40
N ARG A 431 3.26 -12.61 0.59
CA ARG A 431 2.87 -11.83 1.78
C ARG A 431 3.00 -12.66 3.07
N CYS A 432 2.66 -13.94 3.06
CA CYS A 432 2.87 -14.83 4.21
C CYS A 432 4.36 -15.03 4.55
N MET A 433 5.24 -15.00 3.55
CA MET A 433 6.69 -15.13 3.74
C MET A 433 7.33 -13.82 4.20
N THR A 434 6.74 -12.66 3.89
CA THR A 434 7.32 -11.33 4.13
C THR A 434 7.62 -11.00 5.60
N PRO A 435 6.76 -11.34 6.60
CA PRO A 435 7.09 -11.17 8.02
C PRO A 435 8.34 -11.94 8.46
N SER A 436 8.65 -13.03 7.75
CA SER A 436 9.87 -13.80 7.97
C SER A 436 11.07 -13.16 7.29
N ILE A 437 10.88 -12.34 6.26
CA ILE A 437 11.97 -11.61 5.60
C ILE A 437 12.48 -10.55 6.58
N SER A 438 13.71 -10.73 7.05
CA SER A 438 14.46 -9.79 7.89
C SER A 438 14.83 -8.49 7.15
N THR A 439 13.93 -7.93 6.34
CA THR A 439 14.09 -6.59 5.80
C THR A 439 13.77 -5.62 6.92
N ILE A 440 14.70 -4.69 7.15
CA ILE A 440 14.60 -3.63 8.17
C ILE A 440 13.40 -2.71 7.87
N PHE A 441 13.00 -2.69 6.60
CA PHE A 441 11.91 -1.91 6.05
C PHE A 441 10.79 -2.83 5.59
N PHE A 442 9.56 -2.50 5.96
CA PHE A 442 8.44 -2.78 5.08
C PHE A 442 8.59 -1.78 3.94
N MET A 443 9.42 -2.09 2.94
CA MET A 443 9.25 -1.43 1.65
C MET A 443 7.83 -1.79 1.25
N SER A 444 6.95 -0.79 1.20
CA SER A 444 5.49 -0.91 1.16
C SER A 444 5.00 -1.82 0.04
N SER A 445 5.15 -3.13 0.21
CA SER A 445 4.35 -4.15 -0.44
C SER A 445 3.02 -4.15 0.30
N ASP A 446 2.24 -3.10 0.05
CA ASP A 446 0.79 -3.03 0.15
C ASP A 446 0.39 -1.55 0.07
N THR A 447 0.02 -1.15 -1.14
CA THR A 447 -0.95 -0.09 -1.41
C THR A 447 -2.29 -0.43 -0.76
N ASN A 448 -2.37 -0.45 0.57
CA ASN A 448 -3.60 -0.12 1.26
C ASN A 448 -3.61 1.38 1.46
N CYS A 449 -3.95 2.08 0.37
CA CYS A 449 -4.51 3.41 0.42
C CYS A 449 -5.88 3.29 1.12
N SER A 450 -5.88 3.26 2.45
CA SER A 450 -7.06 3.59 3.25
C SER A 450 -6.71 4.82 4.06
N SER A 451 -7.21 5.95 3.56
CA SER A 451 -7.47 7.18 4.29
C SER A 451 -7.85 6.94 5.75
N SER A 452 -6.93 7.18 6.68
CA SER A 452 -7.21 7.42 8.10
C SER A 452 -5.88 7.61 8.84
N LEU A 453 -5.84 8.62 9.72
CA LEU A 453 -4.79 8.92 10.72
C LEU A 453 -3.62 9.79 10.26
N ARG A 454 -4.02 11.02 9.92
CA ARG A 454 -3.35 12.25 10.36
C ARG A 454 -3.10 12.20 11.88
N ARG A 455 -1.92 12.66 12.32
CA ARG A 455 -1.41 12.79 13.71
C ARG A 455 -0.98 11.49 14.40
N SER A 456 0.25 11.07 14.11
CA SER A 456 1.11 10.51 15.17
C SER A 456 2.44 11.24 15.14
N GLY A 457 2.44 12.40 15.81
CA GLY A 457 3.67 12.95 16.36
C GLY A 457 4.31 11.93 17.29
N TRP A 458 5.62 12.04 17.46
CA TRP A 458 6.40 11.22 18.38
C TRP A 458 5.91 11.48 19.81
N CYS A 459 5.01 10.64 20.33
CA CYS A 459 4.79 10.54 21.76
C CYS A 459 5.66 9.42 22.31
N PHE A 460 6.94 9.70 22.50
CA PHE A 460 7.66 9.07 23.60
C PHE A 460 7.20 9.77 24.88
N VAL A 461 6.57 9.00 25.76
CA VAL A 461 6.37 9.37 27.16
C VAL A 461 7.73 9.28 27.82
N THR A 462 8.43 10.41 27.86
CA THR A 462 9.37 10.74 28.93
C THR A 462 8.89 12.06 29.50
N GLU A 463 7.79 12.02 30.25
CA GLU A 463 7.50 13.10 31.20
C GLU A 463 8.43 12.87 32.39
N HIS A 464 9.53 13.63 32.40
CA HIS A 464 10.18 14.02 33.64
C HIS A 464 9.30 15.10 34.27
N GLY A 465 8.66 14.75 35.37
CA GLY A 465 8.25 15.66 36.44
C GLY A 465 9.00 15.24 37.68
#